data_AF-A0A442IYX2-F1
#
_entry.id   AF-A0A442IYX2-F1
#
_cell.length_a   1.000
_cell.length_b   1.000
_cell.length_c   1.000
_cell.angle_alpha   90.00
_cell.angle_beta   90.00
_cell.angle_gamma   90.00
#
_symmetry.space_group_name_H-M   'P 1'
#
loop_
_entity.id
_entity.type
_entity.pdbx_description
1 polymer ?
#
loop_
_entity_poly.entity_id
_entity_poly.type
_entity_poly.pdbx_seq_one_letter_code
_entity_poly.pdbx_strand_id
1 'polypeptide(L)' 'VLWPVFHCRVDLAEYNDARKSGYYRVNRLFAQSLMPLHREDDVIWVQDYHLIPLGKELRERGCRNRIGFFLHIPWPPA' A
#
# COMPACT_ATOMS: atom_id res chain seq x y z
N VAL A 1 2.29 1.46 -13.54
CA VAL A 1 1.24 0.41 -13.62
C VAL A 1 -0.05 0.78 -12.91
N LEU A 2 -0.08 0.99 -11.59
CA LEU A 2 -1.36 1.03 -10.84
C LEU A 2 -2.33 2.12 -11.34
N TRP A 3 -1.89 3.38 -11.38
CA TRP A 3 -2.74 4.50 -11.82
C TRP A 3 -3.43 4.25 -13.18
N PRO A 4 -2.71 4.01 -14.30
CA PRO A 4 -3.37 3.82 -15.60
C PRO A 4 -4.32 2.62 -15.62
N VAL A 5 -3.98 1.52 -14.95
CA VAL A 5 -4.85 0.33 -14.87
C VAL A 5 -6.15 0.65 -14.13
N PHE A 6 -6.06 1.32 -12.98
CA PHE A 6 -7.23 1.67 -12.16
C PHE A 6 -8.13 2.72 -12.85
N HIS A 7 -7.60 3.45 -13.84
CA HIS A 7 -8.34 4.42 -14.64
C HIS A 7 -8.78 3.87 -16.02
N CYS A 8 -8.76 2.55 -16.22
CA CYS A 8 -9.12 1.90 -17.49
C CYS A 8 -8.29 2.41 -18.70
N ARG A 9 -7.07 2.89 -18.44
CA ARG A 9 -6.08 3.35 -19.43
C ARG A 9 -4.92 2.36 -19.51
N VAL A 10 -5.27 1.08 -19.70
CA VAL A 10 -4.29 -0.02 -19.75
C VAL A 10 -3.27 0.18 -20.88
N ASP A 11 -3.65 0.90 -21.93
CA ASP A 11 -2.77 1.35 -23.01
C ASP A 11 -1.54 2.14 -22.52
N LEU A 12 -1.65 2.84 -21.40
CA LEU A 12 -0.57 3.61 -20.78
C LEU A 12 0.17 2.85 -19.67
N ALA A 13 -0.19 1.60 -19.40
CA ALA A 13 0.36 0.85 -18.29
C ALA A 13 1.72 0.22 -18.63
N GLU A 14 2.80 0.87 -18.17
CA GLU A 14 4.14 0.29 -18.25
C GLU A 14 4.47 -0.59 -17.04
N TYR A 15 4.60 -1.89 -17.26
CA TYR A 15 5.09 -2.84 -16.27
C TYR A 15 6.63 -2.94 -16.30
N ASN A 16 7.23 -2.94 -15.11
CA ASN A 16 8.67 -3.05 -14.94
C ASN A 16 8.98 -3.69 -13.57
N ASP A 17 9.75 -4.78 -13.58
CA ASP A 17 10.04 -5.54 -12.35
C ASP A 17 10.86 -4.76 -11.32
N ALA A 18 11.77 -3.88 -11.77
CA ALA A 18 12.52 -3.01 -10.86
C ALA A 18 11.62 -1.96 -10.19
N ARG A 19 10.63 -1.42 -10.91
CA ARG A 19 9.60 -0.54 -10.32
C ARG A 19 8.72 -1.30 -9.32
N LYS A 20 8.36 -2.55 -9.62
CA LYS A 20 7.59 -3.42 -8.69
C LYS A 20 8.38 -3.72 -7.43
N SER A 21 9.64 -4.13 -7.54
CA SER A 21 10.48 -4.40 -6.36
C SER A 21 10.69 -3.14 -5.52
N GLY A 22 10.88 -1.99 -6.17
CA GLY A 22 10.92 -0.67 -5.54
C GLY A 22 9.63 -0.34 -4.76
N TYR A 23 8.46 -0.59 -5.35
CA TYR A 23 7.16 -0.38 -4.73
C TYR A 23 6.98 -1.15 -3.41
N TYR A 24 7.33 -2.45 -3.41
CA TYR A 24 7.32 -3.26 -2.18
C TYR A 24 8.39 -2.81 -1.18
N ARG A 25 9.59 -2.45 -1.66
CA ARG A 25 10.66 -1.94 -0.80
C ARG A 25 10.25 -0.66 -0.07
N VAL A 26 9.58 0.28 -0.75
CA VAL A 26 9.08 1.50 -0.12
C VAL A 26 8.02 1.17 0.93
N ASN A 27 7.07 0.29 0.63
CA ASN A 27 6.08 -0.15 1.63
C ASN A 27 6.72 -0.80 2.87
N ARG A 28 7.79 -1.59 2.70
CA ARG A 28 8.62 -2.08 3.81
C ARG A 28 9.21 -0.97 4.66
N LEU A 29 9.72 0.09 4.03
CA LEU A 29 10.29 1.25 4.72
C LEU A 29 9.21 2.01 5.51
N PHE A 30 8.03 2.24 4.92
CA PHE A 30 6.91 2.85 5.62
C PHE A 30 6.51 2.05 6.87
N ALA A 31 6.41 0.73 6.75
CA ALA A 31 6.12 -0.14 7.89
C ALA A 31 7.21 -0.02 8.97
N GLN A 32 8.49 -0.11 8.58
CA GLN A 32 9.62 0.03 9.51
C GLN A 32 9.62 1.36 10.25
N SER A 33 9.31 2.46 9.57
CA SER A 33 9.24 3.79 10.18
C SER A 33 8.05 3.95 11.12
N LEU A 34 6.91 3.30 10.85
CA LEU A 34 5.71 3.40 11.68
C LEU A 34 5.79 2.53 12.95
N MET A 35 6.40 1.35 12.89
CA MET A 35 6.47 0.40 14.01
C MET A 35 6.96 1.01 15.36
N PRO A 36 8.00 1.86 15.41
CA PRO A 36 8.42 2.45 16.69
C PRO A 36 7.52 3.60 17.18
N LEU A 37 6.58 4.09 16.35
CA LEU A 37 5.75 5.26 16.64
C LEU A 37 4.33 4.90 17.09
N HIS A 38 3.82 3.74 16.66
CA HIS A 38 2.46 3.33 16.97
C HIS A 38 2.31 2.82 18.41
N ARG A 39 1.12 3.03 18.98
CA ARG A 39 0.67 2.51 20.28
C ARG A 39 -0.29 1.35 20.08
N GLU A 40 -0.51 0.53 21.12
CA GLU A 40 -1.34 -0.67 21.01
C GLU A 40 -2.81 -0.38 20.67
N ASP A 41 -3.32 0.78 21.08
CA ASP A 41 -4.71 1.22 20.92
C ASP A 41 -4.96 2.08 19.66
N ASP A 42 -3.90 2.45 18.94
CA ASP A 42 -4.01 3.25 17.71
C ASP A 42 -4.88 2.56 16.65
N VAL A 43 -5.58 3.37 15.87
CA VAL A 43 -6.25 2.94 14.65
C VAL A 43 -5.44 3.45 13.46
N ILE A 44 -4.94 2.52 12.65
CA ILE A 44 -4.12 2.84 11.48
C ILE A 44 -5.06 2.96 10.28
N TRP A 45 -5.01 4.10 9.60
CA TRP A 45 -5.78 4.35 8.38
C TRP A 45 -4.84 4.58 7.19
N VAL A 46 -4.70 3.56 6.34
CA VAL A 46 -3.85 3.58 5.15
C VAL A 46 -4.59 4.25 4.00
N GLN A 47 -3.91 5.17 3.33
CA GLN A 47 -4.46 5.98 2.26
C GLN A 47 -3.85 5.61 0.91
N ASP A 48 -4.74 5.23 -0.01
CA ASP A 48 -4.54 5.18 -1.46
C ASP A 48 -3.60 4.10 -2.02
N TYR A 49 -3.63 3.97 -3.35
CA TYR A 49 -3.02 2.87 -4.10
C TYR A 49 -1.50 2.76 -3.95
N HIS A 50 -0.81 3.80 -3.49
CA HIS A 50 0.63 3.79 -3.25
C HIS A 50 1.04 2.84 -2.11
N LEU A 51 0.11 2.57 -1.19
CA LEU A 51 0.36 1.88 0.07
C LEU A 51 -0.43 0.57 0.22
N ILE A 52 -0.88 -0.03 -0.89
CA ILE A 52 -1.64 -1.29 -0.86
C ILE A 52 -0.93 -2.39 -0.02
N PRO A 53 0.40 -2.62 -0.16
CA PRO A 53 1.08 -3.64 0.65
C PRO A 53 1.25 -3.30 2.13
N LEU A 54 1.07 -2.04 2.54
CA LEU A 54 1.46 -1.58 3.88
C LEU A 54 0.78 -2.37 5.00
N GLY A 55 -0.51 -2.70 4.85
CA GLY A 55 -1.23 -3.50 5.83
C GLY A 55 -0.58 -4.87 6.07
N LYS A 56 -0.19 -5.56 4.99
CA LYS A 56 0.52 -6.85 5.08
C LYS A 56 1.89 -6.67 5.75
N GLU A 57 2.64 -5.66 5.36
CA GLU A 57 3.97 -5.38 5.92
C GLU A 57 3.92 -5.07 7.43
N LEU A 58 2.87 -4.40 7.89
CA LEU A 58 2.63 -4.17 9.32
C LEU A 58 2.29 -5.46 10.07
N ARG A 59 1.43 -6.32 9.48
CA ARG A 59 1.08 -7.62 10.09
C ARG A 59 2.29 -8.55 10.22
N GLU A 60 3.14 -8.61 9.19
CA GLU A 60 4.38 -9.41 9.23
C GLU A 60 5.36 -8.96 10.31
N ARG A 61 5.25 -7.71 10.78
CA ARG A 61 6.05 -7.15 11.89
C ARG A 61 5.34 -7.23 13.25
N GLY A 62 4.20 -7.91 13.33
CA GLY A 62 3.48 -8.12 14.57
C GLY A 62 2.56 -6.97 15.00
N CYS A 63 2.31 -5.96 14.15
CA CYS A 63 1.30 -4.94 14.44
C CYS A 63 -0.07 -5.61 14.58
N ARG A 64 -0.76 -5.38 15.71
CA ARG A 64 -2.09 -5.96 16.02
C ARG A 64 -3.23 -4.94 15.98
N ASN A 65 -2.92 -3.68 15.73
CA ASN A 65 -3.87 -2.58 15.63
C ASN A 65 -4.98 -2.85 14.62
N ARG A 66 -6.10 -2.14 14.76
CA ARG A 66 -7.09 -2.05 13.68
C ARG A 66 -6.47 -1.29 12.52
N ILE A 67 -6.52 -1.87 11.32
CA ILE A 67 -5.97 -1.26 10.10
C ILE A 67 -7.11 -1.14 9.09
N GLY A 68 -7.44 0.09 8.70
CA GLY A 68 -8.34 0.39 7.59
C GLY A 68 -7.54 0.80 6.35
N PHE A 69 -8.07 0.49 5.17
CA PHE A 69 -7.53 0.95 3.88
C PHE A 69 -8.63 1.69 3.13
N PHE A 70 -8.31 2.87 2.60
CA PHE A 70 -9.21 3.62 1.74
C PHE A 70 -8.50 3.94 0.42
N LEU A 71 -9.12 3.52 -0.69
CA LEU A 71 -8.65 3.80 -2.04
C LEU A 71 -9.33 5.06 -2.55
N HIS A 72 -8.54 6.09 -2.91
CA HIS A 72 -9.10 7.38 -3.37
C HIS A 72 -9.47 7.34 -4.85
N ILE A 73 -8.77 6.49 -5.60
CA ILE A 73 -8.98 6.32 -7.03
C ILE A 73 -10.01 5.22 -7.32
N PRO A 74 -10.54 5.12 -8.56
CA PRO A 74 -11.49 4.08 -8.89
C PRO A 74 -10.91 2.68 -8.66
N TRP A 75 -11.76 1.75 -8.24
CA TRP A 75 -11.46 0.33 -8.36
C TRP A 75 -11.67 -0.08 -9.82
N PRO A 76 -10.71 -0.77 -10.47
CA PRO A 76 -10.90 -1.22 -11.85
C PRO A 76 -12.08 -2.22 -11.93
N PRO A 77 -12.85 -2.23 -13.04
CA PRO A 77 -13.90 -3.20 -13.24
C PRO A 77 -13.36 -4.64 -13.19
N ALA A 78 -14.22 -5.58 -12.77
CA ALA A 78 -13.91 -7.01 -12.67
C ALA A 78 -13.76 -7.69 -14.03
#